data_AF-A0AA48GWE6-F1
#
_entry.id   AF-A0AA48GWE6-F1
#
_cell.length_a   1.000
_cell.length_b   1.000
_cell.length_c   1.000
_cell.angle_alpha   90.00
_cell.angle_beta   90.00
_cell.angle_gamma   90.00
#
_symmetry.space_group_name_H-M   'P 1'
#
loop_
_entity.id
_entity.type
_entity.pdbx_description
1 polymer ?
#
loop_
_entity_poly.entity_id
_entity_poly.type
_entity_poly.pdbx_seq_one_letter_code
_entity_poly.pdbx_strand_id
1 'polypeptide(L)'
;MPADAPSRSDRALFLGLTLAGLAAVAAPDLVLAAAPPCLVTLVTGHPCWGCGLTHALTAAAGLEWGKAWAFNPRVALVGPLLLWEYARLGRRVWAGRRPAP
;
A
#
# COMPACT_ATOMS: atom_id res chain seq x y z
N MET A 1 -3.79 20.98 16.87
CA MET A 1 -3.53 21.69 15.61
C MET A 1 -4.80 21.60 14.77
N PRO A 2 -5.44 22.72 14.39
CA PRO A 2 -6.56 22.66 13.46
C PRO A 2 -6.07 22.06 12.14
N ALA A 3 -6.79 21.07 11.62
CA ALA A 3 -6.46 20.47 10.33
C ALA A 3 -6.80 21.47 9.22
N ASP A 4 -5.78 21.99 8.55
CA ASP A 4 -5.95 22.86 7.38
C ASP A 4 -6.74 22.14 6.28
N ALA A 5 -7.51 22.91 5.51
CA ALA A 5 -8.25 22.35 4.38
C ALA A 5 -7.28 21.76 3.34
N PRO A 6 -7.64 20.64 2.67
CA PRO A 6 -6.75 20.00 1.70
C PRO A 6 -6.40 20.96 0.57
N SER A 7 -5.10 21.21 0.44
CA SER A 7 -4.48 22.10 -0.54
C SER A 7 -4.46 21.50 -1.95
N ARG A 8 -4.19 22.33 -2.97
CA ARG A 8 -4.00 21.85 -4.36
C ARG A 8 -2.86 20.84 -4.45
N SER A 9 -1.80 21.03 -3.64
CA SER A 9 -0.69 20.09 -3.50
C SER A 9 -1.12 18.75 -2.91
N ASP A 10 -2.02 18.72 -1.93
CA ASP A 10 -2.49 17.45 -1.34
C ASP A 10 -3.25 16.60 -2.35
N ARG A 11 -4.06 17.25 -3.19
CA ARG A 11 -4.78 16.58 -4.28
C ARG A 11 -3.82 16.07 -5.34
N ALA A 12 -2.83 16.88 -5.73
CA ALA A 12 -1.81 16.48 -6.70
C ALA A 12 -0.96 15.32 -6.17
N LEU A 13 -0.55 15.36 -4.91
CA LEU A 13 0.18 14.30 -4.25
C LEU A 13 -0.66 13.02 -4.19
N PHE A 14 -1.93 13.12 -3.78
CA PHE A 14 -2.82 11.96 -3.75
C PHE A 14 -2.92 11.32 -5.14
N LEU A 15 -3.23 12.11 -6.17
CA LEU A 15 -3.34 11.62 -7.56
C LEU A 15 -2.04 10.99 -8.04
N GLY A 16 -0.90 11.65 -7.79
CA GLY A 16 0.42 11.12 -8.15
C GLY A 16 0.69 9.77 -7.49
N LEU A 17 0.39 9.64 -6.19
CA LEU A 17 0.52 8.39 -5.45
C LEU A 17 -0.45 7.32 -5.94
N THR A 18 -1.70 7.68 -6.30
CA THR A 18 -2.66 6.72 -6.87
C THR A 18 -2.14 6.17 -8.19
N LEU A 19 -1.68 7.05 -9.09
CA LEU A 19 -1.15 6.63 -10.39
C LEU A 19 0.10 5.77 -10.24
N ALA A 20 1.02 6.13 -9.34
CA ALA A 20 2.19 5.31 -9.03
C ALA A 20 1.78 3.93 -8.47
N GLY A 21 0.80 3.88 -7.57
CA GLY A 21 0.26 2.62 -7.03
C GLY A 21 -0.39 1.75 -8.11
N LEU A 22 -1.18 2.34 -9.00
CA LEU A 22 -1.78 1.61 -10.13
C LEU A 22 -0.71 1.07 -11.10
N ALA A 23 0.33 1.86 -11.37
CA ALA A 23 1.45 1.40 -12.19
C ALA A 23 2.21 0.24 -11.52
N ALA A 24 2.42 0.31 -10.20
CA ALA A 24 3.01 -0.77 -9.42
C ALA A 24 2.17 -2.06 -9.46
N VAL A 25 0.83 -1.94 -9.43
CA VAL A 25 -0.10 -3.07 -9.57
C VAL A 25 -0.06 -3.65 -10.99
N ALA A 26 0.12 -2.83 -12.02
CA ALA A 26 0.20 -3.28 -13.41
C ALA A 26 1.52 -4.01 -13.75
N ALA A 27 2.59 -3.73 -13.01
CA ALA A 27 3.91 -4.33 -13.21
C ALA A 27 4.51 -4.85 -11.88
N PRO A 28 3.86 -5.85 -11.24
CA PRO A 28 4.24 -6.33 -9.92
C PRO A 28 5.67 -6.90 -9.86
N ASP A 29 6.11 -7.58 -10.92
CA ASP A 29 7.44 -8.16 -11.01
C ASP A 29 8.54 -7.10 -11.08
N LEU A 30 8.27 -5.97 -11.73
CA LEU A 30 9.21 -4.85 -11.78
C LEU A 30 9.43 -4.24 -10.40
N VAL A 31 8.36 -4.12 -9.60
CA VAL A 31 8.43 -3.61 -8.23
C VAL A 31 9.29 -4.50 -7.36
N LEU A 32 9.14 -5.82 -7.47
CA LEU A 32 9.96 -6.77 -6.73
C LEU A 32 11.41 -6.80 -7.22
N ALA A 33 11.64 -6.68 -8.53
CA ALA A 33 12.99 -6.64 -9.10
C ALA A 33 13.77 -5.39 -8.69
N ALA A 34 13.07 -4.26 -8.51
CA ALA A 34 13.67 -3.00 -8.05
C ALA A 34 13.78 -2.90 -6.52
N ALA A 35 13.15 -3.82 -5.76
CA ALA A 35 13.17 -3.79 -4.31
C ALA A 35 14.55 -4.24 -3.77
N PRO A 36 15.15 -3.52 -2.81
CA PRO A 36 16.38 -3.96 -2.18
C PRO A 36 16.16 -5.27 -1.42
N PRO A 37 17.19 -6.11 -1.28
CA PRO A 37 17.09 -7.34 -0.51
C PRO A 37 16.76 -7.01 0.96
N CYS A 38 15.91 -7.82 1.57
CA CYS A 38 15.51 -7.63 2.97
C CYS A 38 16.72 -7.73 3.90
N LEU A 39 17.03 -6.64 4.61
CA LEU A 39 18.11 -6.59 5.60
C LEU A 39 17.89 -7.60 6.74
N VAL A 40 16.66 -7.78 7.21
CA VAL A 40 16.34 -8.73 8.29
C VAL A 40 16.63 -10.17 7.86
N THR A 41 16.21 -10.56 6.66
CA THR A 41 16.48 -11.89 6.12
C THR A 41 17.98 -12.08 5.86
N LEU A 42 18.67 -11.05 5.37
CA LEU A 42 20.12 -11.05 5.18
C LEU A 42 20.90 -11.27 6.47
N VAL A 43 20.49 -10.61 7.55
CA VAL A 43 21.21 -10.64 8.84
C VAL A 43 20.81 -11.85 9.69
N THR A 44 19.54 -12.23 9.69
CA THR A 44 19.00 -13.26 10.60
C THR A 44 18.74 -14.60 9.93
N GLY A 45 18.73 -14.68 8.59
CA GLY A 45 18.33 -15.87 7.83
C GLY A 45 16.83 -16.18 7.90
N HIS A 46 16.03 -15.42 8.65
CA HIS A 46 14.60 -15.65 8.83
C HIS A 46 13.75 -14.72 7.97
N PRO A 47 12.63 -15.21 7.40
CA PRO A 47 11.74 -14.39 6.61
C PRO A 47 11.12 -13.27 7.45
N CYS A 48 11.28 -12.03 6.97
CA CYS A 48 10.74 -10.86 7.63
C CYS A 48 9.22 -10.75 7.40
N TRP A 49 8.46 -10.46 8.46
CA TRP A 49 7.00 -10.34 8.40
C TRP A 49 6.53 -9.25 7.43
N GLY A 50 7.32 -8.18 7.28
CA GLY A 50 7.05 -7.10 6.33
C GLY A 50 7.24 -7.52 4.87
N CYS A 51 8.31 -8.26 4.60
CA CYS A 51 8.73 -8.70 3.27
C CYS A 51 7.76 -9.74 2.73
N GLY A 52 7.38 -10.70 3.59
CA GLY A 52 6.33 -11.66 3.27
C GLY A 52 4.99 -10.96 3.00
N LEU A 53 4.67 -9.89 3.73
CA LEU A 53 3.48 -9.09 3.46
C LEU A 53 3.59 -8.32 2.13
N THR A 54 4.76 -7.75 1.79
CA THR A 54 4.99 -7.10 0.50
C THR A 54 4.79 -8.08 -0.65
N HIS A 55 5.43 -9.26 -0.61
CA HIS A 55 5.21 -10.31 -1.61
C HIS A 55 3.75 -10.77 -1.67
N ALA A 56 3.07 -10.87 -0.53
CA ALA A 56 1.67 -11.24 -0.47
C ALA A 56 0.77 -10.18 -1.11
N LEU A 57 0.98 -8.90 -0.83
CA LEU A 57 0.24 -7.79 -1.42
C LEU A 57 0.50 -7.69 -2.93
N THR A 58 1.75 -7.89 -3.36
CA THR A 58 2.11 -7.91 -4.79
C THR A 58 1.44 -9.09 -5.51
N ALA A 59 1.44 -10.28 -4.93
CA ALA A 59 0.74 -11.44 -5.47
C ALA A 59 -0.78 -11.21 -5.52
N ALA A 60 -1.35 -10.63 -4.45
CA ALA A 60 -2.78 -10.28 -4.40
C ALA A 60 -3.16 -9.24 -5.47
N ALA A 61 -2.29 -8.26 -5.73
CA ALA A 61 -2.46 -7.28 -6.79
C ALA A 61 -2.44 -7.92 -8.18
N GLY A 62 -1.61 -8.94 -8.38
CA GLY A 62 -1.60 -9.80 -9.58
C GLY A 62 -2.75 -10.82 -9.63
N LEU A 63 -3.70 -10.79 -8.69
CA LEU A 63 -4.81 -11.75 -8.56
C LEU A 63 -4.38 -13.20 -8.26
N GLU A 64 -3.13 -13.40 -7.80
CA GLU A 64 -2.53 -14.70 -7.46
C GLU A 64 -2.79 -15.05 -5.99
N TRP A 65 -4.06 -15.21 -5.61
CA TRP A 65 -4.50 -15.34 -4.21
C TRP A 65 -3.85 -16.50 -3.44
N GLY A 66 -3.62 -17.64 -4.09
CA GLY A 66 -2.95 -18.79 -3.48
C GLY A 66 -1.51 -18.49 -3.08
N LYS A 67 -0.76 -17.80 -3.95
CA LYS A 67 0.59 -17.33 -3.64
C LYS A 67 0.56 -16.27 -2.55
N ALA A 68 -0.39 -15.34 -2.62
CA ALA A 68 -0.55 -14.30 -1.60
C ALA A 68 -0.74 -14.89 -0.19
N TRP A 69 -1.61 -15.90 -0.07
CA TRP A 69 -1.85 -16.59 1.19
C TRP A 69 -0.62 -17.36 1.68
N ALA A 70 0.09 -18.03 0.77
CA ALA A 70 1.31 -18.77 1.10
C ALA A 70 2.43 -17.86 1.61
N PHE A 71 2.57 -16.64 1.06
CA PHE A 71 3.55 -15.67 1.53
C PHE A 71 3.21 -15.09 2.90
N ASN A 72 1.97 -14.66 3.12
CA ASN A 72 1.52 -14.17 4.42
C ASN A 72 -0.01 -14.19 4.53
N PRO A 73 -0.62 -15.09 5.32
CA PRO A 73 -2.07 -15.15 5.52
C PRO A 73 -2.70 -13.85 6.04
N ARG A 74 -1.91 -12.99 6.73
CA ARG A 74 -2.38 -11.69 7.21
C ARG A 74 -2.77 -10.74 6.08
N VAL A 75 -2.35 -11.00 4.84
CA VAL A 75 -2.76 -10.21 3.67
C VAL A 75 -4.28 -10.13 3.53
N ALA A 76 -5.01 -11.16 3.95
CA ALA A 76 -6.47 -11.18 3.93
C ALA A 76 -7.11 -10.15 4.87
N LEU A 77 -6.41 -9.74 5.92
CA LEU A 77 -6.86 -8.66 6.82
C LEU A 77 -6.23 -7.32 6.43
N VAL A 78 -4.91 -7.31 6.22
CA VAL A 78 -4.13 -6.08 6.02
C VAL A 78 -4.40 -5.46 4.66
N GLY A 79 -4.57 -6.26 3.59
CA GLY A 79 -4.87 -5.76 2.25
C GLY A 79 -6.17 -4.93 2.22
N PRO A 80 -7.31 -5.47 2.67
CA PRO A 80 -8.56 -4.72 2.77
C PRO A 80 -8.46 -3.50 3.69
N LEU A 81 -7.74 -3.61 4.81
CA LEU A 81 -7.57 -2.48 5.73
C LEU A 81 -6.79 -1.33 5.08
N LEU A 82 -5.71 -1.63 4.36
CA LEU A 82 -4.93 -0.63 3.62
C LEU A 82 -5.78 0.05 2.55
N LEU A 83 -6.55 -0.72 1.79
CA LEU A 83 -7.46 -0.19 0.77
C LEU A 83 -8.52 0.73 1.40
N TRP A 84 -9.08 0.30 2.53
CA TRP A 84 -10.07 1.08 3.27
C TRP A 84 -9.51 2.40 3.79
N GLU A 85 -8.33 2.39 4.41
CA GLU A 85 -7.67 3.61 4.89
C GLU A 85 -7.28 4.53 3.73
N TYR A 86 -6.83 3.98 2.60
CA TYR A 86 -6.56 4.76 1.40
C TYR A 86 -7.83 5.42 0.85
N ALA A 87 -8.95 4.68 0.77
CA ALA A 87 -10.24 5.22 0.36
C ALA A 87 -10.77 6.28 1.36
N ARG A 88 -10.54 6.09 2.65
CA ARG A 88 -10.85 7.07 3.70
C ARG A 88 -10.02 8.34 3.54
N LEU A 89 -8.72 8.21 3.26
CA LEU A 89 -7.84 9.34 2.98
C LEU A 89 -8.31 10.10 1.73
N GLY A 90 -8.63 9.39 0.66
CA GLY A 90 -9.20 9.98 -0.55
C GLY A 90 -10.44 10.81 -0.23
N ARG A 91 -11.41 10.22 0.47
CA ARG A 91 -12.61 10.96 0.92
C ARG A 91 -12.26 12.24 1.68
N ARG A 92 -11.21 12.27 2.50
CA ARG A 92 -10.78 13.50 3.20
C ARG A 92 -10.19 14.53 2.24
N VAL A 93 -9.34 14.10 1.30
CA VAL A 93 -8.70 14.97 0.30
C VAL A 93 -9.73 15.63 -0.62
N TRP A 94 -10.77 14.91 -1.02
CA TRP A 94 -11.80 15.41 -1.94
C TRP A 94 -13.04 16.01 -1.29
N ALA A 95 -13.51 15.48 -0.16
CA ALA A 95 -14.73 15.99 0.46
C ALA A 95 -14.55 17.36 1.11
N GLY A 96 -13.31 17.87 1.24
CA GLY A 96 -13.01 19.18 1.81
C GLY A 96 -13.61 19.39 3.21
N ARG A 97 -13.97 18.30 3.91
CA ARG A 97 -14.73 18.38 5.15
C ARG A 97 -13.82 18.88 6.24
N ARG A 98 -14.08 20.12 6.68
CA ARG A 98 -13.73 20.55 8.03
C ARG A 98 -14.36 19.55 9.01
N PRO A 99 -13.63 19.05 10.03
CA PRO A 99 -14.31 18.43 11.17
C PRO A 99 -15.36 19.42 11.70
N ALA A 100 -16.56 18.93 11.98
CA ALA A 100 -17.63 19.75 12.57
C ALA A 100 -17.17 20.32 13.93
N PRO A 101 -17.63 21.52 14.32
CA PRO A 101 -17.23 22.17 15.57
C PRO A 101 -17.56 21.33 16.81
#